data_AF-A0A0R0B606-F1
#
_entry.id   AF-A0A0R0B606-F1
#
_cell.length_a   1.000
_cell.length_b   1.000
_cell.length_c   1.000
_cell.angle_alpha   90.00
_cell.angle_beta   90.00
_cell.angle_gamma   90.00
#
_symmetry.space_group_name_H-M   'P 1'
#
loop_
_entity.id
_entity.type
_entity.pdbx_description
1 polymer ?
#
loop_
_entity_poly.entity_id
_entity_poly.type
_entity_poly.pdbx_seq_one_letter_code
_entity_poly.pdbx_strand_id
1 'polypeptide(L)'
;MAEPLYCYPFQILCQPLSWWSSAASWAQALLSALAILGASYIAKKQHERVKVQQIGAICGTVQMAADHLIGYRNVIRDKATTCLISEADRRRLDVISTALSSTPIHEIPDHRLAIWMFTVGEIVAQAADAVGQLPSKPSPDDVKKCVASLDIYVNQASDCLKAVREIDKQYSGR
;
A
#
# COMPACT_ATOMS: atom_id res chain seq x y z
N MET A 1 -47.51 25.18 54.73
CA MET A 1 -47.58 23.72 54.98
C MET A 1 -48.48 23.16 53.89
N ALA A 2 -47.89 22.68 52.79
CA ALA A 2 -48.62 22.13 51.65
C ALA A 2 -48.53 20.61 51.71
N GLU A 3 -49.68 19.96 51.68
CA GLU A 3 -49.86 18.53 51.92
C GLU A 3 -49.32 17.67 50.77
N PRO A 4 -48.69 16.50 51.05
CA PRO A 4 -48.22 15.58 50.03
C PRO A 4 -49.33 14.59 49.66
N LEU A 5 -50.33 15.01 48.87
CA LEU A 5 -51.52 14.18 48.60
C LEU A 5 -51.73 13.72 47.14
N TYR A 6 -50.77 13.88 46.23
CA TYR A 6 -50.96 13.52 44.81
C TYR A 6 -49.90 12.58 44.22
N CYS A 7 -49.45 11.59 44.99
CA CYS A 7 -48.47 10.59 44.52
C CYS A 7 -49.03 9.17 44.54
N TYR A 8 -50.27 8.96 44.10
CA TYR A 8 -50.88 7.64 43.93
C TYR A 8 -51.54 7.54 42.55
N PRO A 9 -51.38 6.46 41.77
CA PRO A 9 -50.72 5.18 42.10
C PRO A 9 -49.22 5.13 41.77
N PHE A 10 -48.63 6.18 41.18
CA PHE A 10 -47.23 6.18 40.77
C PHE A 10 -46.28 6.71 41.86
N GLN A 11 -46.25 6.07 43.03
CA GLN A 11 -45.31 6.43 44.12
C GLN A 11 -43.82 6.36 43.69
N ILE A 12 -43.51 5.62 42.62
CA ILE A 12 -42.17 5.53 42.04
C ILE A 12 -41.71 6.86 41.40
N LEU A 13 -42.64 7.68 40.91
CA LEU A 13 -42.35 8.98 40.29
C LEU A 13 -42.13 10.12 41.30
N CYS A 14 -42.50 9.92 42.56
CA CYS A 14 -42.37 10.93 43.61
C CYS A 14 -41.18 10.71 44.56
N GLN A 15 -40.36 9.68 44.31
CA GLN A 15 -39.05 9.57 44.94
C GLN A 15 -38.14 10.69 44.42
N PRO A 16 -37.23 11.26 45.23
CA PRO A 16 -36.47 12.44 44.84
C PRO A 16 -35.71 12.17 43.53
N LEU A 17 -36.00 12.95 42.48
CA LEU A 17 -35.37 12.82 41.16
C LEU A 17 -33.84 12.82 41.21
N SER A 18 -33.24 13.21 42.32
CA SER A 18 -31.79 13.20 42.55
C SER A 18 -31.16 11.81 42.41
N TRP A 19 -31.80 10.73 42.89
CA TRP A 19 -31.19 9.38 42.80
C TRP A 19 -31.29 8.80 41.38
N TRP A 20 -32.43 8.98 40.70
CA TRP A 20 -32.61 8.61 39.30
C TRP A 20 -31.68 9.41 38.39
N SER A 21 -31.55 10.72 38.61
CA SER A 21 -30.62 11.58 37.87
C SER A 21 -29.16 11.17 38.12
N SER A 22 -28.80 10.81 39.35
CA SER A 22 -27.45 10.32 39.68
C SER A 22 -27.17 8.99 38.98
N ALA A 23 -28.12 8.04 39.03
CA ALA A 23 -27.99 6.75 38.34
C ALA A 23 -27.91 6.90 36.82
N ALA A 24 -28.73 7.78 36.24
CA ALA A 24 -28.70 8.08 34.80
C ALA A 24 -27.36 8.71 34.37
N SER A 25 -26.81 9.63 35.17
CA SER A 25 -25.52 10.25 34.86
C SER A 25 -24.35 9.25 34.90
N TRP A 26 -24.37 8.31 35.86
CA TRP A 26 -23.39 7.22 35.95
C TRP A 26 -23.53 6.23 34.80
N ALA A 27 -24.75 5.88 34.42
CA ALA A 27 -25.01 5.05 33.25
C ALA A 27 -24.53 5.72 31.96
N GLN A 28 -24.79 7.01 31.77
CA GLN A 28 -24.33 7.77 30.62
C GLN A 28 -22.79 7.88 30.57
N ALA A 29 -22.13 8.06 31.71
CA ALA A 29 -20.67 8.07 31.79
C ALA A 29 -20.07 6.70 31.42
N LEU A 30 -20.64 5.60 31.93
CA LEU A 30 -20.21 4.24 31.60
C LEU A 30 -20.45 3.90 30.12
N LEU A 31 -21.61 4.26 29.58
CA LEU A 31 -21.91 4.07 28.15
C LEU A 31 -20.98 4.88 27.26
N SER A 32 -20.64 6.11 27.66
CA SER A 32 -19.68 6.95 26.93
C SER A 32 -18.28 6.34 26.97
N ALA A 33 -17.83 5.84 28.13
CA ALA A 33 -16.55 5.15 28.26
C ALA A 33 -16.50 3.88 27.41
N LEU A 34 -17.55 3.06 27.44
CA LEU A 34 -17.67 1.87 26.60
C LEU A 34 -17.71 2.19 25.11
N ALA A 35 -18.39 3.28 24.71
CA ALA A 35 -18.41 3.75 23.33
C ALA A 35 -17.01 4.17 22.87
N ILE A 36 -16.25 4.88 23.70
CA ILE A 36 -14.87 5.27 23.40
C ILE A 36 -13.99 4.02 23.26
N LEU A 37 -14.07 3.07 24.20
CA LEU A 37 -13.30 1.82 24.13
C LEU A 37 -13.67 1.01 22.88
N GLY A 38 -14.95 0.93 22.55
CA GLY A 38 -15.44 0.28 21.33
C GLY A 38 -14.93 0.96 20.07
N ALA A 39 -14.99 2.29 20.01
CA ALA A 39 -14.46 3.07 18.90
C ALA A 39 -12.95 2.90 18.75
N SER A 40 -12.19 2.91 19.85
CA SER A 40 -10.74 2.64 19.85
C SER A 40 -10.42 1.25 19.33
N TYR A 41 -11.19 0.23 19.73
CA TYR A 41 -11.02 -1.14 19.25
C TYR A 41 -11.30 -1.26 17.74
N ILE A 42 -12.40 -0.66 17.27
CA ILE A 42 -12.76 -0.65 15.85
C ILE A 42 -11.69 0.12 15.04
N ALA A 43 -11.24 1.28 15.52
CA ALA A 43 -10.22 2.08 14.87
C ALA A 43 -8.90 1.30 14.74
N LYS A 44 -8.49 0.57 15.78
CA LYS A 44 -7.31 -0.31 15.72
C LYS A 44 -7.46 -1.37 14.63
N LYS A 45 -8.61 -2.04 14.59
CA LYS A 45 -8.88 -3.09 13.59
C LYS A 45 -8.95 -2.55 12.15
N GLN A 46 -9.50 -1.34 11.97
CA GLN A 46 -9.50 -0.67 10.68
C GLN A 46 -8.07 -0.30 10.26
N HIS A 47 -7.27 0.22 11.18
CA HIS A 47 -5.88 0.58 10.91
C HIS A 47 -5.04 -0.64 10.49
N GLU A 48 -5.22 -1.79 11.13
CA GLU A 48 -4.57 -3.05 10.74
C GLU A 48 -4.97 -3.49 9.32
N ARG A 49 -6.25 -3.39 8.96
CA ARG A 49 -6.72 -3.72 7.60
C ARG A 49 -6.14 -2.78 6.53
N VAL A 50 -6.09 -1.48 6.83
CA VAL A 50 -5.50 -0.48 5.93
C VAL A 50 -4.02 -0.79 5.68
N LYS A 51 -3.27 -1.15 6.73
CA LYS A 51 -1.86 -1.57 6.58
C LYS A 51 -1.72 -2.75 5.62
N VAL A 52 -2.49 -3.81 5.80
CA VAL A 52 -2.43 -4.99 4.91
C VAL A 52 -2.77 -4.62 3.47
N GLN A 53 -3.78 -3.78 3.25
CA GLN A 53 -4.15 -3.30 1.91
C GLN A 53 -3.04 -2.47 1.27
N GLN A 54 -2.39 -1.58 2.03
CA GLN A 54 -1.27 -0.78 1.56
C GLN A 54 -0.07 -1.65 1.17
N ILE A 55 0.27 -2.63 2.00
CA ILE A 55 1.34 -3.61 1.68
C ILE A 55 1.01 -4.35 0.39
N GLY A 56 -0.22 -4.85 0.26
CA GLY A 56 -0.67 -5.54 -0.96
C GLY A 56 -0.60 -4.65 -2.20
N ALA A 57 -0.99 -3.38 -2.09
CA ALA A 57 -0.89 -2.42 -3.19
C ALA A 57 0.57 -2.19 -3.62
N ILE A 58 1.48 -2.00 -2.66
CA ILE A 58 2.92 -1.86 -2.90
C ILE A 58 3.47 -3.11 -3.59
N CYS A 59 3.15 -4.30 -3.07
CA CYS A 59 3.54 -5.56 -3.68
C CYS A 59 3.05 -5.67 -5.13
N GLY A 60 1.80 -5.28 -5.38
CA GLY A 60 1.21 -5.22 -6.70
C GLY A 60 1.96 -4.29 -7.65
N THR A 61 2.33 -3.08 -7.20
CA THR A 61 3.11 -2.14 -8.02
C THR A 61 4.52 -2.65 -8.34
N VAL A 62 5.20 -3.26 -7.37
CA VAL A 62 6.53 -3.85 -7.59
C VAL A 62 6.44 -5.04 -8.54
N GLN A 63 5.42 -5.89 -8.40
CA GLN A 63 5.19 -7.00 -9.31
C GLN A 63 4.91 -6.51 -10.73
N MET A 64 4.04 -5.51 -10.89
CA MET A 64 3.74 -4.91 -12.19
C MET A 64 5.01 -4.35 -12.85
N ALA A 65 5.87 -3.67 -12.09
CA ALA A 65 7.15 -3.17 -12.59
C ALA A 65 8.07 -4.30 -13.09
N ALA A 66 8.18 -5.37 -12.31
CA ALA A 66 8.98 -6.55 -12.69
C ALA A 66 8.42 -7.25 -13.94
N ASP A 67 7.10 -7.44 -14.03
CA ASP A 67 6.42 -8.05 -15.17
C ASP A 67 6.62 -7.21 -16.45
N HIS A 68 6.54 -5.88 -16.35
CA HIS A 68 6.84 -4.99 -17.46
C HIS A 68 8.30 -5.10 -17.92
N LEU A 69 9.24 -5.17 -16.98
CA LEU A 69 10.66 -5.31 -17.31
C LEU A 69 10.95 -6.64 -18.03
N ILE A 70 10.35 -7.74 -17.57
CA ILE A 70 10.44 -9.06 -18.21
C ILE A 70 9.83 -9.03 -19.61
N GLY A 71 8.62 -8.49 -19.74
CA GLY A 71 7.94 -8.35 -21.02
C GLY A 71 8.78 -7.54 -22.01
N TYR A 72 9.36 -6.45 -21.54
CA TYR A 72 10.16 -5.57 -22.37
C TYR A 72 11.47 -6.20 -22.83
N ARG A 73 12.16 -6.92 -21.93
CA ARG A 73 13.34 -7.73 -22.27
C ARG A 73 13.03 -8.75 -23.35
N ASN A 74 11.88 -9.43 -23.28
CA ASN A 74 11.46 -10.40 -24.30
C ASN A 74 11.16 -9.71 -25.64
N VAL A 75 10.49 -8.55 -25.62
CA VAL A 75 10.23 -7.76 -26.84
C VAL A 75 11.52 -7.33 -27.52
N ILE A 76 12.51 -6.84 -26.77
CA ILE A 76 13.81 -6.43 -27.32
C ILE A 76 14.56 -7.65 -27.87
N ARG A 77 14.54 -8.77 -27.16
CA ARG A 77 15.17 -10.03 -27.63
C ARG A 77 14.56 -10.50 -28.95
N ASP A 78 13.24 -10.48 -29.07
CA ASP A 78 12.53 -11.08 -30.21
C ASP A 78 12.45 -10.13 -31.42
N LYS A 79 12.38 -8.81 -31.18
CA LYS A 79 12.21 -7.77 -32.23
C LYS A 79 13.46 -6.95 -32.51
N ALA A 80 14.60 -7.34 -31.94
CA ALA A 80 15.93 -6.73 -32.06
C ALA A 80 16.30 -6.21 -33.46
N THR A 81 15.85 -6.91 -34.51
CA THR A 81 16.27 -6.66 -35.89
C THR A 81 15.26 -5.87 -36.72
N THR A 82 14.03 -5.69 -36.23
CA THR A 82 12.90 -5.23 -37.07
C THR A 82 12.12 -4.04 -36.52
N CYS A 83 12.25 -3.72 -35.23
CA CYS A 83 11.39 -2.70 -34.63
C CYS A 83 12.22 -1.64 -33.92
N LEU A 84 11.99 -0.37 -34.26
CA LEU A 84 12.23 0.74 -33.35
C LEU A 84 11.62 0.35 -32.01
N ILE A 85 12.45 0.24 -30.99
CA ILE A 85 11.98 0.19 -29.61
C ILE A 85 11.06 1.39 -29.44
N SER A 86 9.78 1.13 -29.23
CA SER A 86 8.78 2.19 -29.25
C SER A 86 9.07 3.14 -28.09
N GLU A 87 9.21 4.43 -28.39
CA GLU A 87 9.36 5.47 -27.36
C GLU A 87 8.24 5.40 -26.30
N ALA A 88 7.08 4.86 -26.68
CA ALA A 88 5.98 4.58 -25.76
C ALA A 88 6.34 3.59 -24.64
N ASP A 89 7.15 2.57 -24.93
CA ASP A 89 7.52 1.57 -23.92
C ASP A 89 8.60 2.10 -22.96
N ARG A 90 9.52 2.93 -23.47
CA ARG A 90 10.44 3.71 -22.61
C ARG A 90 9.66 4.63 -21.68
N ARG A 91 8.67 5.38 -22.21
CA ARG A 91 7.82 6.26 -21.40
C ARG A 91 7.06 5.50 -20.32
N ARG A 92 6.62 4.26 -20.59
CA ARG A 92 5.95 3.42 -19.59
C ARG A 92 6.88 3.07 -18.41
N LEU A 93 8.14 2.71 -18.68
CA LEU A 93 9.11 2.43 -17.62
C LEU A 93 9.43 3.69 -16.79
N ASP A 94 9.56 4.84 -17.45
CA ASP A 94 9.80 6.13 -16.80
C ASP A 94 8.62 6.54 -15.88
N VAL A 95 7.39 6.37 -16.36
CA VAL A 95 6.17 6.60 -15.55
C VAL A 95 6.14 5.67 -14.34
N ILE A 96 6.49 4.39 -14.50
CA ILE A 96 6.53 3.43 -13.38
C ILE A 96 7.61 3.81 -12.36
N SER A 97 8.81 4.17 -12.82
CA SER A 97 9.89 4.62 -11.93
C SER A 97 9.52 5.90 -11.18
N THR A 98 8.91 6.87 -11.87
CA THR A 98 8.41 8.10 -11.26
C THR A 98 7.31 7.82 -10.24
N ALA A 99 6.38 6.91 -10.55
CA ALA A 99 5.33 6.52 -9.62
C ALA A 99 5.90 5.88 -8.35
N LEU A 100 6.88 4.97 -8.49
CA LEU A 100 7.54 4.32 -7.36
C LEU A 100 8.35 5.30 -6.49
N SER A 101 9.02 6.28 -7.11
CA SER A 101 9.81 7.29 -6.38
C SER A 101 8.97 8.42 -5.77
N SER A 102 7.81 8.72 -6.34
CA SER A 102 6.91 9.78 -5.84
C SER A 102 6.06 9.35 -4.62
N THR A 103 6.11 8.06 -4.23
CA THR A 103 5.34 7.56 -3.09
C THR A 103 5.89 8.15 -1.77
N PRO A 104 5.09 8.91 -0.99
CA PRO A 104 5.57 9.53 0.24
C PRO A 104 5.95 8.49 1.30
N ILE A 105 7.11 8.66 1.97
CA ILE A 105 7.63 7.70 2.97
C ILE A 105 6.64 7.44 4.11
N HIS A 106 5.86 8.45 4.51
CA HIS A 106 4.89 8.34 5.60
C HIS A 106 3.65 7.51 5.26
N GLU A 107 3.42 7.23 3.96
CA GLU A 107 2.36 6.34 3.51
C GLU A 107 2.80 4.86 3.49
N ILE A 108 4.09 4.60 3.68
CA ILE A 108 4.66 3.26 3.64
C ILE A 108 4.57 2.64 5.04
N PRO A 109 3.79 1.55 5.22
CA PRO A 109 3.54 0.96 6.53
C PRO A 109 4.76 0.28 7.14
N ASP A 110 5.76 -0.07 6.32
CA ASP A 110 7.01 -0.69 6.75
C ASP A 110 8.20 -0.08 5.99
N HIS A 111 9.17 0.48 6.70
CA HIS A 111 10.42 1.01 6.15
C HIS A 111 11.18 0.02 5.24
N ARG A 112 11.06 -1.29 5.48
CA ARG A 112 11.69 -2.32 4.63
C ARG A 112 11.08 -2.33 3.23
N LEU A 113 9.77 -2.09 3.12
CA LEU A 113 9.09 -1.97 1.82
C LEU A 113 9.55 -0.73 1.08
N ALA A 114 9.82 0.36 1.79
CA ALA A 114 10.34 1.58 1.19
C ALA A 114 11.66 1.33 0.46
N ILE A 115 12.60 0.64 1.13
CA ILE A 115 13.89 0.27 0.54
C ILE A 115 13.67 -0.49 -0.78
N TRP A 116 12.82 -1.53 -0.77
CA TRP A 116 12.58 -2.33 -1.96
C TRP A 116 11.85 -1.57 -3.07
N MET A 117 10.89 -0.70 -2.74
CA MET A 117 10.21 0.16 -3.73
C MET A 117 11.21 1.09 -4.42
N PHE A 118 12.07 1.77 -3.65
CA PHE A 118 13.09 2.65 -4.22
C PHE A 118 14.09 1.89 -5.07
N THR A 119 14.58 0.74 -4.59
CA THR A 119 15.49 -0.13 -5.36
C THR A 119 14.86 -0.57 -6.69
N VAL A 120 13.60 -1.00 -6.68
CA VAL A 120 12.91 -1.40 -7.92
C VAL A 120 12.68 -0.20 -8.84
N GLY A 121 12.32 0.96 -8.30
CA GLY A 121 12.21 2.20 -9.07
C GLY A 121 13.51 2.59 -9.77
N GLU A 122 14.64 2.45 -9.07
CA GLU A 122 15.97 2.70 -9.60
C GLU A 122 16.34 1.66 -10.68
N ILE A 123 16.10 0.37 -10.44
CA ILE A 123 16.34 -0.69 -11.44
C ILE A 123 15.55 -0.41 -12.73
N VAL A 124 14.28 -0.01 -12.60
CA VAL A 124 13.43 0.33 -13.75
C VAL A 124 13.93 1.57 -14.49
N ALA A 125 14.41 2.59 -13.76
CA ALA A 125 15.03 3.77 -14.37
C ALA A 125 16.29 3.40 -15.14
N GLN A 126 17.20 2.64 -14.51
CA GLN A 126 18.43 2.18 -15.14
C GLN A 126 18.15 1.32 -16.37
N ALA A 127 17.12 0.48 -16.33
CA ALA A 127 16.68 -0.29 -17.50
C ALA A 127 16.13 0.61 -18.62
N ALA A 128 15.35 1.65 -18.28
CA ALA A 128 14.85 2.62 -19.25
C ALA A 128 15.99 3.41 -19.91
N ASP A 129 17.02 3.77 -19.14
CA ASP A 129 18.22 4.45 -19.63
C ASP A 129 19.10 3.56 -20.51
N ALA A 130 19.35 2.33 -20.09
CA ALA A 130 20.11 1.34 -20.87
C ALA A 130 19.46 1.11 -22.25
N VAL A 131 18.14 1.16 -22.30
CA VAL A 131 17.38 1.06 -23.55
C VAL A 131 17.39 2.38 -24.31
N GLY A 132 17.32 3.52 -23.61
CA GLY A 132 17.44 4.85 -24.22
C GLY A 132 18.79 5.13 -24.89
N GLN A 133 19.84 4.41 -24.49
CA GLN A 133 21.17 4.47 -25.10
C GLN A 133 21.30 3.66 -26.39
N LEU A 134 20.31 2.84 -26.75
CA LEU A 134 20.35 2.11 -28.01
C LEU A 134 20.23 3.08 -29.20
N PRO A 135 21.10 2.96 -30.22
CA PRO A 135 21.00 3.79 -31.39
C PRO A 135 19.74 3.45 -32.19
N SER A 136 19.25 4.39 -33.00
CA SER A 136 18.02 4.23 -33.80
C SER A 136 18.05 3.05 -34.77
N LYS A 137 19.24 2.58 -35.14
CA LYS A 137 19.49 1.34 -35.87
C LYS A 137 20.54 0.52 -35.08
N PRO A 138 20.11 -0.29 -34.11
CA PRO A 138 21.02 -1.05 -33.28
C PRO A 138 21.67 -2.18 -34.08
N SER A 139 22.97 -2.36 -33.90
CA SER A 139 23.64 -3.57 -34.41
C SER A 139 23.21 -4.78 -33.57
N PRO A 140 23.31 -6.01 -34.11
CA PRO A 140 23.02 -7.23 -33.34
C PRO A 140 23.81 -7.31 -32.03
N ASP A 141 25.04 -6.78 -32.02
CA ASP A 141 25.89 -6.75 -30.83
C ASP A 141 25.39 -5.74 -29.78
N ASP A 142 24.85 -4.59 -30.20
CA ASP A 142 24.27 -3.60 -29.29
C ASP A 142 23.02 -4.15 -28.60
N VAL A 143 22.16 -4.85 -29.36
CA VAL A 143 20.98 -5.51 -28.79
C VAL A 143 21.41 -6.61 -27.81
N LYS A 144 22.40 -7.43 -28.16
CA LYS A 144 22.91 -8.48 -27.27
C LYS A 144 23.44 -7.91 -25.95
N LYS A 145 24.19 -6.81 -26.00
CA LYS A 145 24.66 -6.10 -24.79
C LYS A 145 23.51 -5.55 -23.96
N CYS A 146 22.53 -4.90 -24.60
CA CYS A 146 21.38 -4.35 -23.90
C CYS A 146 20.54 -5.44 -23.22
N VAL A 147 20.28 -6.56 -23.91
CA VAL A 147 19.58 -7.71 -23.33
C VAL A 147 20.35 -8.29 -22.15
N ALA A 148 21.69 -8.40 -22.24
CA ALA A 148 22.50 -8.86 -21.10
C ALA A 148 22.39 -7.93 -19.88
N SER A 149 22.36 -6.61 -20.09
CA SER A 149 22.11 -5.64 -19.01
C SER A 149 20.70 -5.78 -18.43
N LEU A 150 19.68 -5.92 -19.29
CA LEU A 150 18.29 -6.14 -18.86
C LEU A 150 18.13 -7.45 -18.07
N ASP A 151 18.88 -8.50 -18.40
CA ASP A 151 18.87 -9.76 -17.65
C ASP A 151 19.31 -9.54 -16.19
N ILE A 152 20.32 -8.70 -15.96
CA ILE A 152 20.77 -8.34 -14.62
C ILE A 152 19.66 -7.61 -13.87
N TYR A 153 19.04 -6.61 -14.50
CA TYR A 153 17.96 -5.84 -13.91
C TYR A 153 16.72 -6.69 -13.61
N VAL A 154 16.34 -7.60 -14.51
CA VAL A 154 15.23 -8.54 -14.30
C VAL A 154 15.51 -9.45 -13.10
N ASN A 155 16.73 -9.98 -12.98
CA ASN A 155 17.09 -10.82 -11.85
C ASN A 155 17.03 -10.04 -10.52
N GLN A 156 17.58 -8.83 -10.50
CA GLN A 156 17.51 -7.95 -9.32
C GLN A 156 16.07 -7.60 -8.95
N ALA A 157 15.23 -7.22 -9.92
CA ALA A 157 13.81 -6.93 -9.69
C ALA A 157 13.05 -8.16 -9.18
N SER A 158 13.34 -9.35 -9.71
CA SER A 158 12.78 -10.62 -9.24
C SER A 158 13.17 -10.92 -7.80
N ASP A 159 14.43 -10.68 -7.42
CA ASP A 159 14.89 -10.90 -6.03
C ASP A 159 14.27 -9.88 -5.06
N CYS A 160 14.11 -8.62 -5.49
CA CYS A 160 13.34 -7.62 -4.75
C CYS A 160 11.88 -8.08 -4.56
N LEU A 161 11.25 -8.60 -5.61
CA LEU A 161 9.87 -9.10 -5.54
C LEU A 161 9.74 -10.28 -4.56
N LYS A 162 10.71 -11.19 -4.50
CA LYS A 162 10.73 -12.27 -3.50
C LYS A 162 10.80 -11.71 -2.08
N ALA A 163 11.68 -10.72 -1.85
CA ALA A 163 11.82 -10.08 -0.54
C ALA A 163 10.54 -9.35 -0.12
N VAL A 164 9.90 -8.64 -1.04
CA VAL A 164 8.63 -7.93 -0.83
C VAL A 164 7.49 -8.92 -0.53
N ARG A 165 7.40 -10.04 -1.24
CA ARG A 165 6.43 -11.11 -0.97
C ARG A 165 6.63 -11.77 0.38
N GLU A 166 7.87 -11.91 0.83
CA GLU A 166 8.14 -12.46 2.17
C GLU A 166 7.65 -11.51 3.26
N ILE A 167 7.77 -10.20 3.05
CA ILE A 167 7.15 -9.20 3.94
C ILE A 167 5.62 -9.33 3.88
N ASP A 168 5.01 -9.42 2.70
CA ASP A 168 3.56 -9.57 2.57
C ASP A 168 3.01 -10.79 3.33
N LYS A 169 3.69 -11.95 3.26
CA LYS A 169 3.32 -13.14 4.04
C LYS A 169 3.33 -12.90 5.54
N GLN A 170 4.32 -12.17 6.05
CA GLN A 170 4.41 -11.83 7.49
C GLN A 170 3.19 -11.04 7.97
N TYR A 171 2.62 -10.16 7.13
CA TYR A 171 1.47 -9.32 7.49
C TYR A 171 0.12 -9.95 7.15
N SER A 172 0.05 -10.77 6.10
CA SER A 172 -1.20 -11.42 5.68
C SER A 172 -1.49 -12.71 6.45
N GLY A 173 -0.51 -13.25 7.19
CA GLY A 173 -0.66 -14.48 7.99
C GLY A 173 -0.93 -15.72 7.13
N ARG A 174 -0.53 -15.67 5.85
CA ARG A 174 -0.68 -16.73 4.85
C ARG A 174 0.66 -17.30 4.43
#